data_AF-A0A8T3UL77-F1
#
_entry.id   AF-A0A8T3UL77-F1
#
_cell.length_a   1.000
_cell.length_b   1.000
_cell.length_c   1.000
_cell.angle_alpha   90.00
_cell.angle_beta   90.00
_cell.angle_gamma   90.00
#
_symmetry.space_group_name_H-M   'P 1'
#
loop_
_entity.id
_entity.type
_entity.pdbx_description
1 polymer ?
#
loop_
_entity_poly.entity_id
_entity_poly.type
_entity_poly.pdbx_seq_one_letter_code
_entity_poly.pdbx_strand_id
1 'polypeptide(L)' 'MGLQLIVRADYKKIEKVLGELMSECEVFPVAEGLLGLSISEHTLSSQGEDAVLSKLERLKRFDLWQGSWQAARRRWLW' A
#
# COMPACT_ATOMS: atom_id res chain seq x y z
N MET A 1 9.27 -4.78 -11.16
CA MET A 1 7.82 -5.03 -11.33
C MET A 1 7.04 -4.12 -10.38
N GLY A 2 5.85 -3.64 -10.76
CA GLY A 2 5.01 -2.82 -9.89
C GLY A 2 4.35 -3.59 -8.74
N LEU A 3 3.77 -2.87 -7.77
CA LEU A 3 3.01 -3.46 -6.67
C LEU A 3 1.50 -3.43 -6.96
N GLN A 4 0.84 -4.56 -6.75
CA GLN A 4 -0.61 -4.68 -6.82
C GLN A 4 -1.14 -5.30 -5.52
N LEU A 5 -1.93 -4.53 -4.77
CA LEU A 5 -2.33 -4.88 -3.41
C LEU A 5 -3.83 -4.69 -3.21
N ILE A 6 -4.41 -5.48 -2.32
CA ILE A 6 -5.74 -5.19 -1.72
C ILE A 6 -5.52 -4.76 -0.28
N VAL A 7 -5.95 -3.57 0.08
CA VAL A 7 -5.78 -3.00 1.41
C VAL A 7 -7.10 -3.03 2.16
N ARG A 8 -7.06 -3.49 3.42
CA ARG A 8 -8.20 -3.40 4.35
C ARG A 8 -8.13 -2.10 5.15
N ALA A 9 -8.58 -1.01 4.53
CA ALA A 9 -8.62 0.33 5.10
C ALA A 9 -9.62 1.21 4.32
N ASP A 10 -10.07 2.31 4.93
CA ASP A 10 -10.75 3.36 4.19
C ASP A 10 -9.74 4.25 3.43
N TYR A 11 -10.25 5.02 2.47
CA TYR A 11 -9.42 5.90 1.64
C TYR A 11 -8.62 6.89 2.49
N LYS A 12 -9.25 7.51 3.50
CA LYS A 12 -8.62 8.48 4.40
C LYS A 12 -7.41 7.92 5.14
N LYS A 13 -7.47 6.66 5.57
CA LYS A 13 -6.36 5.98 6.24
C LYS A 13 -5.24 5.67 5.27
N ILE A 14 -5.55 5.28 4.03
CA ILE A 14 -4.55 5.05 2.98
C ILE A 14 -3.83 6.37 2.66
N GLU A 15 -4.58 7.43 2.41
CA GLU A 15 -4.06 8.79 2.15
C GLU A 15 -3.13 9.25 3.28
N LYS A 16 -3.54 9.10 4.55
CA LYS A 16 -2.70 9.43 5.71
C LYS A 16 -1.41 8.63 5.79
N VAL A 17 -1.41 7.37 5.34
CA VAL A 17 -0.23 6.50 5.39
C VAL A 17 0.73 6.79 4.24
N LEU A 18 0.20 6.97 3.02
CA LEU A 18 1.00 7.16 1.82
C LEU A 18 1.49 8.62 1.69
N GLY A 19 0.68 9.59 2.12
CA GLY A 19 0.99 11.01 2.01
C GLY A 19 1.09 11.43 0.55
N GLU A 20 2.18 12.12 0.20
CA GLU A 20 2.47 12.58 -1.17
C GLU A 20 2.46 11.45 -2.20
N LEU A 21 2.82 10.22 -1.81
CA LEU A 21 2.80 9.06 -2.70
C LEU A 21 1.38 8.76 -3.25
N MET A 22 0.33 9.23 -2.57
CA MET A 22 -1.04 9.02 -2.98
C MET A 22 -1.35 9.58 -4.37
N SER A 23 -0.68 10.66 -4.82
CA SER A 23 -0.88 11.20 -6.18
C SER A 23 -0.27 10.33 -7.28
N GLU A 24 0.65 9.44 -6.92
CA GLU A 24 1.36 8.54 -7.82
C GLU A 24 0.83 7.09 -7.76
N CYS A 25 -0.23 6.87 -6.97
CA CYS A 25 -0.86 5.56 -6.80
C CYS A 25 -2.27 5.57 -7.38
N GLU A 26 -2.64 4.49 -8.05
CA GLU A 26 -4.03 4.26 -8.40
C GLU A 26 -4.74 3.53 -7.26
N VAL A 27 -5.89 4.06 -6.82
CA VAL A 27 -6.71 3.47 -5.77
C VAL A 27 -8.14 3.32 -6.26
N PHE A 28 -8.68 2.11 -6.13
CA PHE A 28 -10.00 1.77 -6.66
C PHE A 28 -10.78 0.88 -5.69
N PRO A 29 -12.12 0.95 -5.68
CA PRO A 29 -12.94 0.08 -4.85
C PRO A 29 -12.85 -1.37 -5.33
N VAL A 30 -12.74 -2.31 -4.37
CA VAL A 30 -12.80 -3.75 -4.65
C VAL A 30 -14.07 -4.35 -4.04
N ALA A 31 -14.29 -4.09 -2.75
CA ALA A 31 -15.46 -4.50 -2.00
C ALA A 31 -15.63 -3.60 -0.77
N GLU A 32 -16.70 -3.79 0.00
CA GLU A 32 -16.90 -3.04 1.23
C GLU A 32 -15.71 -3.20 2.19
N GLY A 33 -15.09 -2.07 2.56
CA GLY A 33 -13.91 -2.03 3.42
C GLY A 33 -12.61 -2.54 2.79
N LEU A 34 -12.59 -2.78 1.47
CA LEU A 34 -11.42 -3.23 0.71
C LEU A 34 -11.17 -2.30 -0.49
N LEU A 35 -9.95 -1.76 -0.56
CA LEU A 35 -9.48 -0.92 -1.65
C LEU A 35 -8.32 -1.60 -2.38
N GLY A 36 -8.35 -1.58 -3.70
CA GLY A 36 -7.22 -1.94 -4.54
C GLY A 36 -6.22 -0.79 -4.58
N LEU A 37 -4.94 -1.13 -4.62
CA LEU A 37 -3.84 -0.19 -4.70
C LEU A 37 -2.82 -0.69 -5.73
N SER A 38 -2.57 0.12 -6.76
CA SER A 38 -1.60 -0.15 -7.81
C SER A 38 -0.51 0.91 -7.80
N ILE A 39 0.75 0.47 -7.67
CA ILE A 39 1.93 1.33 -7.71
C ILE A 39 2.80 0.88 -8.88
N SER A 40 3.04 1.80 -9.82
CA SER A 40 3.86 1.51 -11.00
C SER A 40 5.32 1.25 -10.62
N GLU A 41 6.03 0.47 -11.44
CA GLU A 41 7.47 0.26 -11.29
C GLU A 41 8.27 1.57 -11.37
N HIS A 42 7.81 2.52 -12.21
CA HIS A 42 8.41 3.85 -12.30
C HIS A 42 8.31 4.60 -10.96
N THR A 43 7.13 4.60 -10.35
CA THR A 43 6.90 5.21 -9.03
C THR A 43 7.77 4.56 -7.95
N LEU A 44 7.86 3.22 -7.94
CA LEU A 44 8.74 2.50 -6.99
C LEU A 44 10.20 2.86 -7.18
N SER A 45 10.66 2.93 -8.44
CA SER A 45 12.04 3.29 -8.77
C SER A 45 12.37 4.73 -8.36
N SER A 46 11.42 5.65 -8.53
CA SER A 46 11.58 7.06 -8.19
C SER A 46 11.54 7.34 -6.69
N GLN A 47 10.64 6.68 -5.96
CA GLN A 47 10.40 6.92 -4.53
C GLN A 47 11.26 6.02 -3.61
N GLY A 48 11.84 4.97 -4.18
CA GLY A 48 12.52 3.91 -3.45
C GLY A 48 11.54 2.85 -2.95
N GLU A 49 11.70 1.62 -3.42
CA GLU A 49 10.81 0.51 -3.10
C GLU A 49 10.70 0.27 -1.58
N ASP A 50 11.82 0.27 -0.86
CA ASP A 50 11.84 0.08 0.61
C ASP A 50 11.07 1.17 1.36
N ALA A 51 11.13 2.42 0.89
CA ALA A 51 10.41 3.53 1.50
C ALA A 51 8.89 3.37 1.31
N VAL A 52 8.48 2.93 0.12
CA VAL A 52 7.09 2.61 -0.20
C VAL A 52 6.60 1.43 0.64
N LEU A 53 7.36 0.33 0.69
CA LEU A 53 7.02 -0.85 1.48
C LEU A 53 6.91 -0.52 2.98
N SER A 54 7.82 0.28 3.54
CA SER A 54 7.79 0.73 4.94
C SER A 54 6.53 1.54 5.29
N LYS A 55 6.00 2.34 4.35
CA LYS A 55 4.69 3.00 4.53
C LYS A 55 3.57 1.96 4.53
N LEU A 56 3.57 1.06 3.54
CA LEU A 56 2.55 0.02 3.36
C LEU A 56 2.51 -1.00 4.51
N GLU A 57 3.61 -1.22 5.24
CA GLU A 57 3.65 -2.04 6.45
C GLU A 57 2.69 -1.57 7.54
N ARG A 58 2.24 -0.32 7.52
CA ARG A 58 1.27 0.21 8.48
C ARG A 58 -0.17 -0.20 8.16
N LEU A 59 -0.39 -0.89 7.04
CA LEU A 59 -1.69 -1.31 6.55
C LEU A 59 -1.74 -2.84 6.44
N LYS A 60 -2.90 -3.41 6.79
CA LYS A 60 -3.16 -4.82 6.49
C LYS A 60 -3.47 -4.91 5.00
N ARG A 61 -2.70 -5.71 4.27
CA ARG A 61 -2.75 -5.76 2.79
C ARG A 61 -2.61 -7.18 2.29
N PHE A 62 -3.27 -7.52 1.20
CA PHE A 62 -3.08 -8.73 0.44
C PHE A 62 -2.17 -8.41 -0.74
N ASP A 63 -1.09 -9.15 -0.89
CA ASP A 63 -0.19 -9.02 -2.04
C ASP A 63 -0.67 -9.97 -3.14
N LEU A 64 -1.01 -9.42 -4.30
CA LEU A 64 -1.56 -10.19 -5.41
C LEU A 64 -0.52 -11.10 -6.07
N TRP A 65 0.77 -10.76 -5.98
CA TRP A 65 1.85 -11.59 -6.48
C TRP A 65 2.18 -12.73 -5.52
N GLN A 66 2.21 -12.46 -4.22
CA GLN A 66 2.47 -13.48 -3.20
C GLN A 66 1.24 -14.33 -2.88
N GLY A 67 0.04 -13.90 -3.28
CA GLY A 67 -1.22 -14.58 -2.99
C GLY A 67 -1.52 -14.68 -1.49
N SER A 68 -1.06 -13.72 -0.67
CA SER A 68 -1.18 -13.81 0.78
C SER A 68 -1.47 -12.48 1.48
N TRP A 69 -2.15 -12.56 2.63
CA TRP A 69 -2.38 -11.42 3.53
C TRP A 69 -1.15 -11.14 4.38
N GLN A 70 -0.66 -9.92 4.30
CA GLN A 70 0.37 -9.34 5.14
C GLN A 70 -0.27 -8.53 6.28
N ALA A 71 0.14 -8.84 7.51
CA ALA A 71 -0.33 -8.13 8.70
C ALA A 71 0.28 -6.72 8.76
N ALA A 72 -0.48 -5.78 9.32
CA ALA A 72 0.07 -4.46 9.62
C ALA A 72 1.13 -4.59 10.73
N ARG A 73 2.35 -4.15 10.47
CA ARG A 73 3.40 -4.01 11.48
C ARG A 73 3.21 -2.69 12.20
N ARG A 74 3.14 -2.74 13.53
CA ARG A 74 3.29 -1.56 14.38
C ARG A 74 4.79 -1.30 14.50
N ARG A 75 5.25 -0.08 14.17
CA ARG A 75 6.59 0.37 14.59
C ARG A 75 6.56 0.43 16.11
N TRP A 76 7.15 -0.57 16.75
CA TRP A 76 7.67 -0.38 18.10
C TRP A 76 8.96 0.43 17.92
N LEU A 77 8.94 1.66 18.43
CA LEU A 77 10.15 2.45 18.64
C LEU A 77 11.05 1.64 19.59
N TRP A 78 12.16 1.14 19.07
CA TRP A 78 13.34 0.82 19.87
C TRP A 78 14.38 1.88 19.58
#